data_AF-A0A7C2XQ88-F1
#
_entry.id   AF-A0A7C2XQ88-F1
#
_cell.length_a   1.000
_cell.length_b   1.000
_cell.length_c   1.000
_cell.angle_alpha   90.00
_cell.angle_beta   90.00
_cell.angle_gamma   90.00
#
_symmetry.space_group_name_H-M   'P 1'
#
loop_
_entity.id
_entity.type
_entity.pdbx_description
1 polymer ?
#
loop_
_entity_poly.entity_id
_entity_poly.type
_entity_poly.pdbx_seq_one_letter_code
_entity_poly.pdbx_strand_id
1 'polypeptide(L)'
;FFVELRRQRSGWLDLQVLGLEFSHHLHYDTLKNEFRVVREEKGGAAQTVATMAEARQLMTRVNDLVLLPLAELIPGQAYTLRVRAQLAEKGLPRFFHRLLPLRRLWSFETAWHHIEFHY
;
A
#
# COMPACT_ATOMS: atom_id res chain seq x y z
N PHE A 1 -2.49 0.22 1.10
CA PHE A 1 -1.07 -0.17 1.16
C PHE A 1 -0.41 0.60 2.27
N PHE A 2 0.49 -0.05 2.99
CA PHE A 2 1.31 0.59 4.02
C PHE A 2 2.77 0.31 3.68
N VAL A 3 3.58 1.38 3.69
CA VAL A 3 5.01 1.31 3.37
C VAL A 3 5.79 1.98 4.50
N GLU A 4 6.78 1.27 5.04
CA GLU A 4 7.67 1.78 6.08
C GLU A 4 9.11 1.69 5.59
N LEU A 5 9.87 2.77 5.76
CA LEU A 5 11.33 2.70 5.69
C LEU A 5 11.89 2.83 7.10
N ARG A 6 12.72 1.87 7.48
CA ARG A 6 13.39 1.85 8.78
C ARG A 6 14.90 1.85 8.60
N ARG A 7 15.62 2.61 9.43
CA ARG A 7 17.08 2.58 9.50
C ARG A 7 17.50 1.71 10.67
N GLN A 8 18.36 0.74 10.39
CA GLN A 8 18.90 -0.15 11.40
C GLN A 8 19.80 0.64 12.36
N ARG A 9 19.76 0.30 13.65
CA ARG A 9 20.64 0.88 14.66
C ARG A 9 21.32 -0.22 15.45
N SER A 10 22.63 -0.10 15.66
CA SER A 10 23.34 -1.04 16.52
C SER A 10 22.87 -0.92 17.96
N GLY A 11 22.41 -2.02 18.56
CA GLY A 11 22.03 -2.10 19.97
C GLY A 11 20.70 -1.41 20.35
N TRP A 12 19.90 -0.96 19.38
CA TRP A 12 18.62 -0.26 19.62
C TRP A 12 17.57 -0.67 18.59
N LEU A 13 16.28 -0.37 18.88
CA LEU A 13 15.19 -0.55 17.92
C LEU A 13 15.43 0.30 16.66
N ASP A 14 15.15 -0.29 15.50
CA ASP A 14 15.23 0.38 14.22
C ASP A 14 14.35 1.64 14.21
N LEU A 15 14.91 2.74 13.70
CA LEU A 15 14.20 4.00 13.60
C LEU A 15 13.36 4.01 12.32
N GLN A 16 12.06 4.24 12.46
CA GLN A 16 11.22 4.55 11.30
C GLN A 16 11.61 5.94 10.75
N VAL A 17 12.12 5.96 9.52
CA VAL A 17 12.51 7.17 8.78
C VAL A 17 11.32 7.70 7.98
N LEU A 18 10.46 6.81 7.48
CA LEU A 18 9.30 7.15 6.67
C LEU A 18 8.15 6.18 6.95
N GLY A 19 6.92 6.70 6.93
CA GLY A 19 5.70 5.91 6.82
C GLY A 19 4.79 6.51 5.75
N LEU A 20 4.35 5.71 4.78
CA LEU A 20 3.40 6.09 3.75
C LEU A 20 2.19 5.16 3.79
N GLU A 21 1.02 5.73 3.52
CA GLU A 21 -0.23 5.01 3.39
C GLU A 21 -0.98 5.55 2.18
N PHE A 22 -1.46 4.64 1.32
CA PHE A 22 -2.23 4.98 0.12
C PHE A 22 -3.11 3.80 -0.30
N SER A 23 -4.17 4.10 -1.04
CA SER A 23 -5.19 3.14 -1.45
C SER A 23 -5.32 3.03 -2.96
N HIS A 24 -5.68 1.82 -3.41
CA HIS A 24 -6.21 1.61 -4.75
C HIS A 24 -7.70 1.29 -4.65
N HIS A 25 -8.51 1.83 -5.57
CA HIS A 25 -9.94 1.56 -5.63
C HIS A 25 -10.32 0.95 -6.98
N LEU A 26 -11.06 -0.16 -6.93
CA LEU A 26 -11.61 -0.81 -8.11
C LEU A 26 -13.13 -0.61 -8.15
N HIS A 27 -13.63 -0.14 -9.28
CA HIS A 27 -15.05 -0.03 -9.59
C HIS A 27 -15.36 -0.72 -10.90
N TYR A 28 -16.46 -1.45 -10.97
CA TYR A 28 -16.96 -2.03 -12.20
C TYR A 28 -18.18 -1.23 -12.68
N ASP A 29 -18.12 -0.74 -13.91
CA ASP A 29 -19.21 -0.04 -14.58
C ASP A 29 -20.03 -1.05 -15.39
N THR A 30 -21.23 -1.36 -14.91
CA THR A 30 -22.13 -2.33 -15.54
C THR A 30 -22.76 -1.84 -16.84
N LEU A 31 -22.81 -0.52 -17.07
CA LEU A 31 -23.37 0.05 -18.29
C LEU A 31 -22.35 -0.01 -19.44
N LYS A 32 -21.07 0.19 -19.11
CA LYS A 32 -19.98 0.16 -20.09
C LYS A 32 -19.26 -1.17 -20.15
N ASN A 33 -19.51 -2.06 -19.19
CA ASN A 33 -18.82 -3.33 -19.02
C ASN A 33 -17.29 -3.16 -18.90
N GLU A 34 -16.87 -2.18 -18.10
CA GLU A 34 -15.47 -1.79 -17.93
C GLU A 34 -15.10 -1.66 -16.45
N PHE A 35 -13.82 -1.83 -16.15
CA PHE A 35 -13.26 -1.65 -14.82
C PHE A 35 -12.54 -0.32 -14.73
N ARG A 36 -12.79 0.41 -13.64
CA ARG A 36 -12.14 1.68 -13.31
C ARG A 36 -11.29 1.49 -12.07
N VAL A 37 -9.98 1.69 -12.22
CA VAL A 37 -8.99 1.61 -11.14
C VAL A 37 -8.48 3.00 -10.81
N VAL A 38 -8.57 3.41 -9.55
CA VAL A 38 -7.98 4.66 -9.04
C VAL A 38 -6.80 4.30 -8.15
N ARG A 39 -5.65 4.95 -8.37
CA ARG A 39 -4.41 4.75 -7.60
C ARG A 39 -3.95 6.08 -7.01
N GLU A 40 -4.00 6.20 -5.69
CA GLU A 40 -3.70 7.46 -5.00
C GLU A 40 -2.25 7.91 -5.18
N GLU A 41 -1.30 6.97 -5.15
CA GLU A 41 0.13 7.24 -5.31
C GLU A 41 0.51 7.71 -6.73
N LYS A 42 -0.38 7.52 -7.70
CA LYS A 42 -0.25 8.04 -9.07
C LYS A 42 -1.10 9.30 -9.32
N GLY A 43 -1.50 10.00 -8.26
CA GLY A 43 -2.27 11.25 -8.33
C GLY A 43 -3.79 11.05 -8.44
N GLY A 44 -4.30 9.84 -8.21
CA GLY A 44 -5.74 9.58 -8.14
C GLY A 44 -6.48 9.61 -9.48
N ALA A 45 -5.76 9.70 -10.60
CA ALA A 45 -6.36 9.58 -11.92
C ALA A 45 -6.94 8.16 -12.11
N ALA A 46 -8.15 8.08 -12.63
CA ALA A 46 -8.78 6.81 -12.89
C ALA A 46 -8.31 6.22 -14.22
N GLN A 47 -7.86 4.97 -14.17
CA GLN A 47 -7.50 4.18 -15.34
C GLN A 47 -8.63 3.18 -15.64
N THR A 48 -9.15 3.21 -16.87
CA THR A 48 -10.18 2.28 -17.32
C THR A 48 -9.57 1.14 -18.10
N VAL A 49 -10.02 -0.09 -17.83
CA VAL A 49 -9.58 -1.32 -18.49
C VAL A 49 -10.78 -2.23 -18.75
N ALA A 50 -10.72 -3.04 -19.80
CA ALA A 50 -11.85 -3.88 -20.20
C ALA A 50 -11.97 -5.16 -19.36
N THR A 51 -10.86 -5.64 -18.80
CA THR A 51 -10.82 -6.96 -18.16
C THR A 51 -10.49 -6.90 -16.67
N MET A 52 -11.03 -7.86 -15.92
CA MET A 52 -10.71 -8.05 -14.51
C MET A 52 -9.22 -8.40 -14.31
N ALA A 53 -8.60 -9.08 -15.27
CA ALA A 53 -7.18 -9.44 -15.21
C ALA A 53 -6.28 -8.19 -15.23
N GLU A 54 -6.53 -7.26 -16.16
CA GLU A 54 -5.84 -5.98 -16.23
C GLU A 54 -6.11 -5.14 -14.98
N ALA A 55 -7.38 -5.10 -14.53
CA ALA A 55 -7.76 -4.37 -13.33
C ALA A 55 -7.01 -4.89 -12.09
N ARG A 56 -6.90 -6.22 -11.95
CA ARG A 56 -6.14 -6.85 -10.88
C ARG A 56 -4.66 -6.51 -10.95
N GLN A 57 -4.05 -6.55 -12.14
CA GLN A 57 -2.64 -6.16 -12.31
C GLN A 57 -2.40 -4.73 -11.82
N LEU A 58 -3.28 -3.79 -12.19
CA LEU A 58 -3.20 -2.40 -11.73
C LEU A 58 -3.40 -2.28 -10.21
N MET A 59 -4.33 -3.04 -9.64
CA MET A 59 -4.60 -3.04 -8.20
C MET A 59 -3.42 -3.57 -7.38
N THR A 60 -2.66 -4.54 -7.90
CA THR A 60 -1.56 -5.19 -7.15
C THR A 60 -0.19 -4.55 -7.37
N ARG A 61 -0.03 -3.69 -8.37
CA ARG A 61 1.27 -3.17 -8.79
C ARG A 61 1.50 -1.75 -8.31
N VAL A 62 2.49 -1.57 -7.44
CA VAL A 62 3.03 -0.29 -7.00
C VAL A 62 4.38 -0.09 -7.66
N ASN A 63 4.51 0.91 -8.53
CA ASN A 63 5.78 1.26 -9.18
C ASN A 63 6.06 2.75 -8.98
N ASP A 64 7.34 3.13 -9.03
CA ASP A 64 7.82 4.52 -8.97
C ASP A 64 7.29 5.30 -7.76
N LEU A 65 7.12 4.61 -6.63
CA LEU A 65 6.75 5.24 -5.37
C LEU A 65 7.95 6.06 -4.87
N VAL A 66 7.79 7.38 -4.81
CA VAL A 66 8.81 8.27 -4.24
C VAL A 66 8.78 8.12 -2.73
N LEU A 67 9.86 7.57 -2.17
CA LEU A 67 9.99 7.37 -0.73
C LEU A 67 10.59 8.62 -0.06
N LEU A 68 11.84 8.93 -0.39
CA LEU A 68 12.56 10.11 0.08
C LEU A 68 13.70 10.46 -0.89
N PRO A 69 14.16 11.71 -0.89
CA PRO A 69 15.40 12.10 -1.56
C PRO A 69 16.59 11.29 -1.07
N LEU A 70 17.49 10.92 -1.99
CA LEU A 70 18.71 10.18 -1.67
C LEU A 70 19.62 10.92 -0.67
N ALA A 71 19.60 12.26 -0.70
CA ALA A 71 20.36 13.11 0.21
C ALA A 71 19.92 13.01 1.69
N GLU A 72 18.73 12.49 1.96
CA GLU A 72 18.24 12.27 3.33
C GLU A 72 18.67 10.90 3.90
N LEU A 73 19.25 10.03 3.06
CA LEU A 73 19.86 8.78 3.50
C LEU A 73 21.28 9.04 4.02
N ILE A 74 21.63 8.36 5.12
CA ILE A 74 22.95 8.45 5.73
C ILE A 74 23.84 7.38 5.08
N PRO A 75 24.99 7.74 4.48
CA PRO A 75 25.92 6.77 3.91
C PRO A 75 26.50 5.81 4.96
N GLY A 76 26.76 4.58 4.54
CA GLY A 76 27.22 3.47 5.36
C GLY A 76 26.16 2.86 6.28
N GLN A 77 24.87 3.19 6.11
CA GLN A 77 23.80 2.68 6.98
C GLN A 77 22.94 1.63 6.29
N ALA A 78 22.43 0.68 7.08
CA ALA A 78 21.49 -0.33 6.62
C ALA A 78 20.05 0.14 6.81
N TYR A 79 19.22 -0.16 5.81
CA TYR A 79 17.82 0.22 5.77
C TYR A 79 16.95 -0.99 5.43
N THR A 80 15.75 -1.02 5.99
CA THR A 80 14.72 -2.02 5.71
C THR A 80 13.48 -1.33 5.19
N LEU A 81 13.15 -1.58 3.92
CA LEU A 81 11.88 -1.19 3.31
C LEU A 81 10.86 -2.30 3.57
N ARG A 82 9.71 -1.96 4.14
CA ARG A 82 8.65 -2.92 4.47
C ARG A 82 7.36 -2.49 3.82
N VAL A 83 6.62 -3.45 3.25
CA VAL A 83 5.34 -3.22 2.60
C VAL A 83 4.32 -4.25 3.07
N ARG A 84 3.11 -3.80 3.35
CA ARG A 84 1.93 -4.67 3.52
C ARG A 84 0.75 -4.12 2.74
N ALA A 85 -0.12 -5.02 2.29
CA ALA A 85 -1.38 -4.67 1.66
C ALA A 85 -2.54 -5.13 2.56
N GLN A 86 -3.60 -4.32 2.57
CA GLN A 86 -4.86 -4.65 3.18
C GLN A 86 -5.93 -4.47 2.11
N LEU A 87 -6.72 -5.52 1.89
CA LEU A 87 -7.93 -5.48 1.09
C LEU A 87 -9.09 -5.19 2.02
N ALA A 88 -9.88 -4.17 1.70
CA ALA A 88 -11.10 -3.84 2.43
C ALA A 88 -12.25 -3.65 1.42
N GLU A 89 -13.41 -4.24 1.71
CA GLU A 89 -14.62 -3.98 0.93
C GLU A 89 -15.18 -2.59 1.25
N LYS A 90 -15.64 -1.88 0.22
CA LYS A 90 -16.20 -0.51 0.31
C LYS A 90 -17.45 -0.40 1.22
N GLY A 91 -17.99 -1.54 1.66
CA GLY A 91 -19.31 -1.67 2.28
C GLY A 91 -19.35 -1.61 3.80
N LEU A 92 -18.24 -1.46 4.54
CA LEU A 92 -18.29 -1.40 6.00
C LEU A 92 -19.10 -0.18 6.47
N PRO A 93 -20.29 -0.37 7.07
CA PRO A 93 -21.05 0.76 7.61
C PRO A 93 -20.28 1.39 8.78
N ARG A 94 -20.25 2.73 8.85
CA ARG A 94 -19.58 3.51 9.93
C ARG A 94 -19.99 3.10 11.36
N PHE A 95 -21.08 2.34 11.52
CA PHE A 95 -21.54 1.83 12.81
C PHE A 95 -20.69 0.68 13.37
N PHE A 96 -19.94 -0.07 12.54
CA PHE A 96 -19.12 -1.19 12.98
C PHE A 96 -17.79 -0.77 13.62
N HIS A 97 -17.56 0.53 13.88
CA HIS A 97 -16.32 0.99 14.49
C HIS A 97 -16.08 0.41 15.91
N ARG A 98 -17.13 -0.09 16.56
CA ARG A 98 -17.11 -0.57 17.95
C ARG A 98 -16.91 -2.09 18.10
N LEU A 99 -16.92 -2.87 17.02
CA LEU A 99 -16.82 -4.34 17.06
C LEU A 99 -15.43 -4.79 16.59
N LEU A 100 -14.47 -4.73 17.52
CA LEU A 100 -13.03 -4.90 17.25
C LEU A 100 -12.52 -6.30 16.88
N PRO A 101 -13.26 -7.44 16.93
CA PRO A 101 -12.78 -8.67 16.32
C PRO A 101 -13.23 -8.88 14.86
N LEU A 102 -14.31 -8.23 14.38
CA LEU A 102 -14.86 -8.51 13.03
C LEU A 102 -14.15 -7.78 11.89
N ARG A 103 -13.43 -6.68 12.15
CA ARG A 103 -12.66 -5.97 11.11
C ARG A 103 -11.63 -6.89 10.44
N ARG A 104 -10.96 -7.75 11.22
CA ARG A 104 -10.00 -8.75 10.74
C ARG A 104 -10.62 -9.85 9.85
N LEU A 105 -11.90 -10.14 10.03
CA LEU A 105 -12.61 -11.16 9.24
C LEU A 105 -13.08 -10.62 7.88
N TRP A 106 -13.17 -9.30 7.74
CA TRP A 106 -13.64 -8.61 6.52
C TRP A 106 -12.54 -7.93 5.72
N SER A 107 -11.38 -7.70 6.34
CA SER A 107 -10.20 -7.20 5.63
C SER A 107 -9.13 -8.27 5.56
N PHE A 108 -8.77 -8.68 4.34
CA PHE A 108 -7.61 -9.54 4.13
C PHE A 108 -6.34 -8.71 4.21
N GLU A 109 -5.41 -9.10 5.07
CA GLU A 109 -4.11 -8.45 5.22
C GLU A 109 -3.00 -9.41 4.80
N THR A 110 -2.02 -8.90 4.05
CA THR A 110 -0.80 -9.64 3.79
C THR A 110 0.15 -9.53 4.97
N ALA A 111 1.02 -10.52 5.16
CA ALA A 111 2.20 -10.34 5.99
C ALA A 111 3.08 -9.19 5.46
N TRP A 112 3.87 -8.59 6.35
CA TRP A 112 4.91 -7.64 5.96
C TRP A 112 5.95 -8.34 5.09
N HIS A 113 6.13 -7.83 3.88
CA HIS A 113 7.26 -8.16 3.04
C HIS A 113 8.32 -7.09 3.22
N HIS A 114 9.59 -7.48 3.27
CA HIS A 114 10.67 -6.54 3.49
C HIS A 114 11.86 -6.82 2.58
N ILE A 115 12.60 -5.76 2.29
CA ILE A 115 13.85 -5.78 1.55
C ILE A 115 14.84 -4.94 2.33
N GLU A 116 16.05 -5.47 2.48
CA GLU A 116 17.17 -4.78 3.12
C GLU A 116 18.12 -4.23 2.07
N PHE A 117 18.66 -3.04 2.33
CA PHE A 117 19.67 -2.44 1.48
C PHE A 117 20.63 -1.57 2.29
N HIS A 118 21.83 -1.40 1.76
CA HIS A 118 22.84 -0.49 2.29
C HIS A 118 22.96 0.72 1.36
N TYR A 119 23.10 1.89 1.95
CA TYR A 119 23.40 3.14 1.25
C TYR A 119 24.64 3.77 1.87
#